data_AF-A0A7S4KK18-F1
#
_entry.id   AF-A0A7S4KK18-F1
#
_cell.length_a   1.000
_cell.length_b   1.000
_cell.length_c   1.000
_cell.angle_alpha   90.00
_cell.angle_beta   90.00
_cell.angle_gamma   90.00
#
_symmetry.space_group_name_H-M   'P 1'
#
loop_
_entity.id
_entity.type
_entity.pdbx_description
1 polymer ?
#
loop_
_entity_poly.entity_id
_entity_poly.type
_entity_poly.pdbx_seq_one_letter_code
_entity_poly.pdbx_strand_id
1 'polypeptide(L)'
;WDGRFGLVICTDILMYSPGPARPTGGAGAVAILIGPNAFLCVESPLKCFSNIDVYDFYNPTLRGEVVGYPVVDGKLSIETYYQLLDECYEGFKKKFKQAKGRNFSLESDVEFSAFHSPFPKMPSKALARLVFGDYIDSLSSPSCSCSFPYSVPSEVSKKVSYFLSSPSSHETTTTKPSFLDKELERAFVQISKQLFEKVNEPSLLASKRIGNLATGSLWSCLYSLLASPQFRQKLGGKQGGETNGVGGERRILMFSYGSGASASLFSFLLYKTDTEEFDQSFPSFERRLDNRKQLSPASFFRLFDGAEQAIEKLGEEKENGKGNLCGELPVHGPKKGFFEPGDWFLKRVDSQKRRAYEKFMPAGS
;
A
#
# COMPACT_ATOMS: atom_id res chain seq x y z
N TRP A 1 20.57 -16.70 12.64
CA TRP A 1 20.51 -16.71 11.18
C TRP A 1 21.48 -17.79 10.71
N ASP A 2 21.08 -18.60 9.73
CA ASP A 2 21.79 -19.82 9.29
C ASP A 2 22.36 -19.69 7.85
N GLY A 3 22.43 -18.46 7.34
CA GLY A 3 22.95 -18.16 6.00
C GLY A 3 21.94 -18.28 4.86
N ARG A 4 20.72 -18.80 5.09
CA ARG A 4 19.69 -18.90 4.04
C ARG A 4 18.96 -17.57 3.84
N PHE A 5 18.34 -17.42 2.66
CA PHE A 5 17.44 -16.32 2.37
C PHE A 5 16.13 -16.45 3.15
N GLY A 6 15.57 -15.31 3.54
CA GLY A 6 14.17 -15.21 3.95
C GLY A 6 13.27 -15.04 2.74
N LEU A 7 12.05 -15.60 2.81
CA LEU A 7 11.01 -15.39 1.81
C LEU A 7 9.77 -14.83 2.49
N VAL A 8 9.31 -13.67 2.04
CA VAL A 8 8.05 -13.06 2.47
C VAL A 8 7.05 -13.17 1.33
N ILE A 9 5.84 -13.61 1.64
CA ILE A 9 4.73 -13.69 0.69
C ILE A 9 3.56 -12.88 1.26
N CYS A 10 3.11 -11.88 0.50
CA CYS A 10 1.89 -11.12 0.79
C CYS A 10 0.86 -11.51 -0.27
N THR A 11 -0.31 -12.01 0.12
CA THR A 11 -1.32 -12.48 -0.83
C THR A 11 -2.72 -12.26 -0.27
N ASP A 12 -3.59 -11.66 -1.07
CA ASP A 12 -4.96 -11.38 -0.68
C ASP A 12 -5.90 -11.41 -1.90
N ILE A 13 -7.15 -11.73 -1.61
CA ILE A 13 -8.29 -11.53 -2.51
C ILE A 13 -9.27 -10.65 -1.73
N LEU A 14 -9.27 -9.35 -2.03
CA LEU A 14 -10.09 -8.39 -1.33
C LEU A 14 -11.40 -8.16 -2.08
N MET A 15 -12.49 -8.63 -1.46
CA MET A 15 -13.85 -8.54 -1.96
C MET A 15 -14.71 -7.72 -0.98
N TYR A 16 -15.65 -6.95 -1.51
CA TYR A 16 -16.61 -6.16 -0.72
C TYR A 16 -18.04 -6.49 -1.14
N SER A 17 -18.97 -6.31 -0.20
CA SER A 17 -20.41 -6.39 -0.45
C SER A 17 -20.85 -5.37 -1.52
N PRO A 18 -22.03 -5.53 -2.13
CA PRO A 18 -22.55 -4.54 -3.07
C PRO A 18 -22.62 -3.16 -2.40
N GLY A 19 -21.97 -2.16 -3.00
CA GLY A 19 -21.88 -0.83 -2.42
C GLY A 19 -20.67 -0.02 -2.93
N PRO A 20 -20.44 1.18 -2.37
CA PRO A 20 -19.41 2.10 -2.84
C PRO A 20 -17.97 1.60 -2.67
N ALA A 21 -17.74 0.61 -1.80
CA ALA A 21 -16.43 -0.02 -1.60
C ALA A 21 -16.12 -1.11 -2.63
N ARG A 22 -17.11 -1.67 -3.33
CA ARG A 22 -16.88 -2.76 -4.30
C ARG A 22 -15.85 -2.43 -5.40
N PRO A 23 -15.82 -1.22 -5.97
CA PRO A 23 -14.81 -0.85 -6.96
C PRO A 23 -13.38 -0.75 -6.42
N THR A 24 -13.16 -0.78 -5.10
CA THR A 24 -11.83 -0.71 -4.48
C THR A 24 -11.24 -2.08 -4.16
N GLY A 25 -11.89 -3.17 -4.56
CA GLY A 25 -11.35 -4.52 -4.42
C GLY A 25 -10.13 -4.79 -5.31
N GLY A 26 -9.56 -5.97 -5.18
CA GLY A 26 -8.39 -6.40 -5.93
C GLY A 26 -7.91 -7.78 -5.48
N ALA A 27 -7.05 -8.40 -6.26
CA ALA A 27 -6.48 -9.71 -5.93
C ALA A 27 -5.08 -9.83 -6.50
N GLY A 28 -4.18 -10.44 -5.73
CA GLY A 28 -2.80 -10.61 -6.14
C GLY A 28 -1.89 -11.11 -5.02
N ALA A 29 -0.67 -11.43 -5.41
CA ALA A 29 0.38 -11.86 -4.51
C ALA A 29 1.72 -11.19 -4.88
N VAL A 30 2.54 -10.90 -3.87
CA VAL A 30 3.90 -10.40 -4.02
C VAL A 30 4.84 -11.29 -3.19
N ALA A 31 5.90 -11.78 -3.81
CA ALA A 31 6.96 -12.53 -3.15
C ALA A 31 8.23 -11.65 -3.07
N ILE A 32 8.86 -11.61 -1.89
CA ILE A 32 10.03 -10.79 -1.60
C ILE A 32 11.10 -11.70 -1.02
N LEU A 33 12.24 -11.77 -1.72
CA LEU A 33 13.43 -12.46 -1.22
C LEU A 33 14.25 -11.50 -0.36
N ILE A 34 14.63 -11.93 0.84
CA ILE A 34 15.39 -11.14 1.81
C ILE A 34 16.74 -11.81 2.05
N GLY A 35 17.81 -11.04 1.89
CA GLY A 35 19.18 -11.51 2.08
C GLY A 35 20.17 -10.39 2.34
N PRO A 36 21.42 -10.75 2.68
CA PRO A 36 22.52 -9.78 2.75
C PRO A 36 22.82 -9.20 1.36
N ASN A 37 23.49 -8.05 1.32
CA ASN A 37 23.92 -7.38 0.08
C ASN A 37 22.79 -7.02 -0.89
N ALA A 38 21.60 -6.71 -0.37
CA ALA A 38 20.46 -6.28 -1.17
C ALA A 38 20.68 -4.87 -1.76
N PHE A 39 20.16 -4.62 -2.96
CA PHE A 39 20.17 -3.28 -3.56
C PHE A 39 19.19 -2.32 -2.86
N LEU A 40 18.18 -2.85 -2.16
CA LEU A 40 17.32 -2.12 -1.25
C LEU A 40 17.58 -2.60 0.18
N CYS A 41 18.26 -1.78 0.97
CA CYS A 41 18.53 -2.07 2.36
C CYS A 41 17.62 -1.27 3.26
N VAL A 42 16.96 -1.93 4.21
CA VAL A 42 16.11 -1.26 5.19
C VAL A 42 16.98 -0.39 6.11
N GLU A 43 16.60 0.87 6.33
CA GLU A 43 17.22 1.73 7.34
C GLU A 43 16.70 1.34 8.73
N SER A 44 17.32 0.34 9.33
CA SER A 44 16.93 -0.20 10.65
C SER A 44 16.61 0.86 11.73
N PRO A 45 17.39 1.95 11.91
CA PRO A 45 17.05 2.98 12.90
C PRO A 45 15.87 3.88 12.48
N LEU A 46 15.48 3.92 11.21
CA LEU A 46 14.43 4.78 10.67
C LEU A 46 13.14 3.99 10.40
N LYS A 47 12.64 3.32 11.44
CA LYS A 47 11.34 2.62 11.43
C LYS A 47 10.48 3.13 12.56
N CYS A 48 9.27 3.55 12.26
CA CYS A 48 8.31 4.02 13.26
C CYS A 48 7.02 3.23 13.12
N PHE A 49 6.39 2.94 14.24
CA PHE A 49 5.17 2.15 14.33
C PHE A 49 4.17 2.93 15.16
N SER A 50 2.90 2.86 14.78
CA SER A 50 1.77 3.30 15.60
C SER A 50 0.70 2.23 15.53
N ASN A 51 0.06 1.98 16.68
CA ASN A 51 -1.04 1.03 16.81
C ASN A 51 -2.11 1.64 17.69
N ILE A 52 -3.36 1.49 17.29
CA ILE A 52 -4.53 1.89 18.07
C ILE A 52 -5.57 0.78 18.00
N ASP A 53 -6.42 0.67 19.01
CA ASP A 53 -7.60 -0.22 18.98
C ASP A 53 -8.79 0.55 18.39
N VAL A 54 -9.26 0.14 17.21
CA VAL A 54 -10.31 0.85 16.47
C VAL A 54 -11.07 -0.10 15.53
N TYR A 55 -12.36 0.17 15.32
CA TYR A 55 -13.25 -0.60 14.45
C TYR A 55 -13.47 0.11 13.10
N ASP A 56 -12.40 0.56 12.44
CA ASP A 56 -12.47 1.28 11.17
C ASP A 56 -12.78 0.34 9.98
N PHE A 57 -12.11 -0.81 9.95
CA PHE A 57 -12.38 -1.91 9.02
C PHE A 57 -11.96 -3.22 9.66
N TYR A 58 -12.85 -4.21 9.65
CA TYR A 58 -12.61 -5.52 10.27
C TYR A 58 -13.50 -6.61 9.68
N ASN A 59 -13.06 -7.86 9.82
CA ASN A 59 -13.83 -9.04 9.45
C ASN A 59 -14.35 -9.73 10.73
N PRO A 60 -15.54 -9.37 11.25
CA PRO A 60 -16.07 -10.06 12.42
C PRO A 60 -16.34 -11.52 12.04
N THR A 61 -15.74 -12.46 12.76
CA THR A 61 -16.06 -13.87 12.59
C THR A 61 -17.10 -14.25 13.64
N LEU A 62 -18.36 -14.38 13.25
CA LEU A 62 -19.37 -15.04 14.08
C LEU A 62 -19.24 -16.55 13.87
N ARG A 63 -19.15 -17.33 14.96
CA ARG A 63 -19.06 -18.80 14.88
C ARG A 63 -20.25 -19.33 14.06
N GLY A 64 -19.96 -20.00 12.94
CA GLY A 64 -20.96 -20.62 12.07
C GLY A 64 -21.46 -19.75 10.92
N GLU A 65 -21.07 -18.48 10.82
CA GLU A 65 -21.42 -17.61 9.70
C GLU A 65 -20.18 -17.29 8.87
N VAL A 66 -20.23 -17.60 7.57
CA VAL A 66 -19.30 -17.05 6.60
C VAL A 66 -19.69 -15.60 6.38
N VAL A 67 -19.13 -14.69 7.19
CA VAL A 67 -19.15 -13.27 6.86
C VAL A 67 -18.13 -13.07 5.73
N GLY A 68 -18.59 -13.16 4.48
CA GLY A 68 -17.74 -13.08 3.28
C GLY A 68 -17.13 -11.70 3.02
N TYR A 69 -17.53 -10.68 3.79
CA TYR A 69 -17.16 -9.29 3.57
C TYR A 69 -16.75 -8.55 4.83
N PRO A 70 -15.80 -7.60 4.71
CA PRO A 70 -15.46 -6.73 5.81
C PRO A 70 -16.62 -5.80 6.17
N VAL A 71 -16.74 -5.53 7.47
CA VAL A 71 -17.44 -4.35 7.97
C VAL A 71 -16.48 -3.17 7.83
N VAL A 72 -16.94 -2.09 7.21
CA VAL A 72 -16.12 -0.90 6.94
C VAL A 72 -16.86 0.38 7.31
N ASP A 73 -16.27 1.16 8.19
CA ASP A 73 -16.55 2.58 8.32
C ASP A 73 -15.51 3.34 7.49
N GLY A 74 -15.91 3.70 6.26
CA GLY A 74 -15.00 4.33 5.30
C GLY A 74 -14.52 5.72 5.72
N LYS A 75 -15.29 6.46 6.53
CA LYS A 75 -14.87 7.77 7.03
C LYS A 75 -13.82 7.56 8.12
N LEU A 76 -14.13 6.71 9.11
CA LEU A 76 -13.21 6.38 10.19
C LEU A 76 -11.90 5.77 9.65
N SER A 77 -11.97 4.90 8.64
CA SER A 77 -10.78 4.30 8.01
C SER A 77 -9.80 5.34 7.43
N ILE A 78 -10.32 6.41 6.81
CA ILE A 78 -9.47 7.49 6.28
C ILE A 78 -8.90 8.34 7.41
N GLU A 79 -9.70 8.63 8.44
CA GLU A 79 -9.29 9.38 9.63
C GLU A 79 -8.15 8.66 10.37
N THR A 80 -8.33 7.37 10.64
CA THR A 80 -7.34 6.50 11.26
C THR A 80 -6.06 6.39 10.42
N TYR A 81 -6.17 6.24 9.10
CA TYR A 81 -4.99 6.24 8.22
C TYR A 81 -4.16 7.51 8.38
N TYR A 82 -4.80 8.69 8.36
CA TYR A 82 -4.07 9.95 8.52
C TYR A 82 -3.48 10.12 9.92
N GLN A 83 -4.22 9.74 10.96
CA GLN A 83 -3.72 9.79 12.33
C GLN A 83 -2.43 8.97 12.48
N LEU A 84 -2.46 7.71 12.06
CA LEU A 84 -1.32 6.80 12.17
C LEU A 84 -0.16 7.23 11.26
N LEU A 85 -0.46 7.83 10.11
CA LEU A 85 0.56 8.44 9.24
C LEU A 85 1.28 9.58 9.93
N ASP A 86 0.55 10.48 10.60
CA ASP A 86 1.15 11.61 11.32
C ASP A 86 2.05 11.12 12.46
N GLU A 87 1.56 10.20 13.30
CA GLU A 87 2.31 9.65 14.43
C GLU A 87 3.59 8.93 13.96
N CYS A 88 3.49 8.13 12.90
CA CYS A 88 4.65 7.47 12.33
C CYS A 88 5.63 8.48 11.72
N TYR A 89 5.14 9.55 11.09
CA TYR A 89 5.97 10.57 10.47
C TYR A 89 6.73 11.43 11.49
N GLU A 90 6.07 11.86 12.56
CA GLU A 90 6.70 12.55 13.68
C GLU A 90 7.80 11.70 14.31
N GLY A 91 7.50 10.42 14.58
CA GLY A 91 8.49 9.47 15.05
C GLY A 91 9.67 9.35 14.08
N PHE A 92 9.40 9.31 12.78
CA PHE A 92 10.43 9.16 11.75
C PHE A 92 11.34 10.39 11.73
N LYS A 93 10.79 11.60 11.74
CA LYS A 93 11.55 12.85 11.82
C LYS A 93 12.44 12.90 13.06
N LYS A 94 11.93 12.46 14.23
CA LYS A 94 12.71 12.37 15.47
C LYS A 94 13.88 11.39 15.35
N LYS A 95 13.64 10.17 14.87
CA LYS A 95 14.68 9.16 14.68
C LYS A 95 15.70 9.58 13.62
N PHE A 96 15.25 10.25 12.56
CA PHE A 96 16.13 10.82 11.55
C PHE A 96 17.06 11.87 12.14
N LYS A 97 16.53 12.80 12.93
CA LYS A 97 17.34 13.82 13.62
C LYS A 97 18.37 13.20 14.57
N GLN A 98 17.98 12.16 15.31
CA GLN A 98 18.90 11.43 16.17
C GLN A 98 20.01 10.71 15.38
N ALA A 99 19.67 10.09 14.24
CA ALA A 99 20.60 9.31 13.45
C ALA A 99 21.52 10.16 12.55
N LYS A 100 21.05 11.32 12.07
CA LYS A 100 21.73 12.15 11.06
C LYS A 100 22.14 13.53 11.56
N GLY A 101 21.78 13.91 12.79
CA GLY A 101 22.15 15.19 13.40
C GLY A 101 21.45 16.43 12.82
N ARG A 102 20.49 16.26 11.90
CA ARG A 102 19.74 17.35 11.26
C ARG A 102 18.27 17.00 11.07
N ASN A 103 17.42 18.01 10.85
CA ASN A 103 16.02 17.78 10.55
C ASN A 103 15.85 17.05 9.20
N PHE A 104 14.78 16.26 9.10
CA PHE A 104 14.35 15.57 7.89
C PHE A 104 13.59 16.52 6.98
N SER A 105 13.75 16.38 5.67
CA SER A 105 12.97 17.10 4.65
C SER A 105 12.50 16.15 3.55
N LEU A 106 11.19 16.12 3.28
CA LEU A 106 10.63 15.32 2.19
C LEU A 106 11.26 15.64 0.83
N GLU A 107 11.65 16.90 0.59
CA GLU A 107 12.13 17.32 -0.73
C GLU A 107 13.57 16.88 -1.00
N SER A 108 14.44 16.93 0.02
CA SER A 108 15.87 16.65 -0.11
C SER A 108 16.29 15.27 0.40
N ASP A 109 15.50 14.64 1.27
CA ASP A 109 15.81 13.34 1.87
C ASP A 109 15.05 12.16 1.26
N VAL A 110 14.10 12.40 0.36
CA VAL A 110 13.28 11.35 -0.26
C VAL A 110 13.42 11.42 -1.77
N GLU A 111 13.99 10.35 -2.34
CA GLU A 111 14.10 10.21 -3.79
C GLU A 111 12.78 9.69 -4.39
N PHE A 112 12.20 8.69 -3.71
CA PHE A 112 10.91 8.10 -4.05
C PHE A 112 10.12 7.74 -2.81
N SER A 113 8.82 7.49 -2.97
CA SER A 113 7.98 6.95 -1.91
C SER A 113 6.97 5.96 -2.44
N ALA A 114 6.51 5.06 -1.57
CA ALA A 114 5.36 4.20 -1.79
C ALA A 114 4.51 4.14 -0.51
N PHE A 115 3.20 4.15 -0.69
CA PHE A 115 2.23 4.09 0.40
C PHE A 115 1.32 2.88 0.19
N HIS A 116 0.79 2.31 1.27
CA HIS A 116 -0.36 1.43 1.19
C HIS A 116 -1.48 2.16 0.43
N SER A 117 -1.95 1.56 -0.66
CA SER A 117 -2.89 2.18 -1.60
C SER A 117 -4.19 1.39 -1.68
N PRO A 118 -5.17 1.67 -0.81
CA PRO A 118 -6.50 1.05 -0.89
C PRO A 118 -7.28 1.52 -2.14
N PHE A 119 -6.93 2.68 -2.67
CA PHE A 119 -7.38 3.21 -3.96
C PHE A 119 -6.36 4.22 -4.48
N PRO A 120 -6.25 4.44 -5.80
CA PRO A 120 -5.14 5.20 -6.40
C PRO A 120 -5.00 6.67 -5.96
N LYS A 121 -6.05 7.26 -5.38
CA LYS A 121 -6.01 8.64 -4.84
C LYS A 121 -5.48 8.72 -3.41
N MET A 122 -5.38 7.61 -2.69
CA MET A 122 -4.95 7.63 -1.29
C MET A 122 -3.48 8.07 -1.15
N PRO A 123 -2.54 7.60 -1.98
CA PRO A 123 -1.14 8.02 -1.86
C PRO A 123 -0.90 9.52 -2.10
N SER A 124 -1.65 10.15 -3.01
CA SER A 124 -1.53 11.62 -3.21
C SER A 124 -2.02 12.41 -2.01
N LYS A 125 -3.11 11.95 -1.38
CA LYS A 125 -3.60 12.52 -0.13
C LYS A 125 -2.65 12.28 1.05
N ALA A 126 -2.07 11.09 1.14
CA ALA A 126 -1.08 10.74 2.17
C ALA A 126 0.16 11.65 2.08
N LEU A 127 0.73 11.83 0.88
CA LEU A 127 1.86 12.73 0.70
C LEU A 127 1.49 14.19 1.01
N ALA A 128 0.30 14.62 0.58
CA ALA A 128 -0.23 15.94 0.91
C ALA A 128 -0.40 16.15 2.43
N ARG A 129 -0.78 15.10 3.18
CA ARG A 129 -0.86 15.13 4.65
C ARG A 129 0.52 15.29 5.30
N LEU A 130 1.55 14.63 4.76
CA LEU A 130 2.94 14.84 5.23
C LEU A 130 3.41 16.28 5.00
N VAL A 131 3.16 16.83 3.79
CA VAL A 131 3.47 18.23 3.46
C VAL A 131 2.69 19.19 4.34
N PHE A 132 1.42 18.90 4.64
CA PHE A 132 0.64 19.66 5.60
C PHE A 132 1.28 19.64 7.00
N GLY A 133 1.72 18.47 7.47
CA GLY A 133 2.45 18.34 8.74
C GLY A 133 3.71 19.21 8.78
N ASP A 134 4.50 19.22 7.71
CA ASP A 134 5.70 20.07 7.62
C ASP A 134 5.36 21.57 7.58
N TYR A 135 4.22 21.94 6.97
CA TYR A 135 3.73 23.32 7.03
C TYR A 135 3.39 23.73 8.46
N ILE A 136 2.63 22.90 9.19
CA ILE A 136 2.28 23.16 10.59
C ILE A 136 3.53 23.31 11.46
N ASP A 137 4.50 22.41 11.31
CA ASP A 137 5.76 22.49 12.06
C ASP A 137 6.53 23.78 11.77
N SER A 138 6.52 24.25 10.51
CA SER A 138 7.17 25.51 10.13
C SER A 138 6.53 26.74 10.79
N LEU A 139 5.21 26.71 11.05
CA LEU A 139 4.50 27.78 11.75
C LEU A 139 4.83 27.79 13.25
N SER A 140 5.03 26.61 13.85
CA SER A 140 5.33 26.48 15.29
C SER A 140 6.78 26.77 15.65
N SER A 141 7.71 26.78 14.68
CA SER A 141 9.13 27.08 14.93
C SER A 141 9.71 28.10 13.92
N PRO A 142 9.28 29.37 13.96
CA PRO A 142 9.70 30.39 12.99
C PRO A 142 11.21 30.71 12.99
N SER A 143 11.91 30.38 14.08
CA SER A 143 13.35 30.57 14.25
C SER A 143 14.19 29.40 13.74
N CYS A 144 13.57 28.27 13.36
CA CYS A 144 14.28 27.13 12.79
C CYS A 144 14.50 27.39 11.29
N SER A 145 15.72 27.25 10.81
CA SER A 145 16.14 27.57 9.43
C SER A 145 15.55 26.67 8.33
N CYS A 146 14.47 25.94 8.63
CA CYS A 146 13.79 25.06 7.69
C CYS A 146 12.60 25.84 7.12
N SER A 147 12.82 26.64 6.08
CA SER A 147 11.71 27.28 5.37
C SER A 147 10.84 26.19 4.72
N PHE A 148 9.54 26.23 4.95
CA PHE A 148 8.59 25.42 4.18
C PHE A 148 8.73 25.79 2.69
N PRO A 149 9.10 24.86 1.80
CA PRO A 149 9.59 25.21 0.46
C PRO A 149 8.46 25.49 -0.54
N TYR A 150 7.20 25.26 -0.16
CA TYR A 150 6.06 25.41 -1.05
C TYR A 150 5.30 26.72 -0.79
N SER A 151 4.78 27.32 -1.86
CA SER A 151 3.90 28.48 -1.74
C SER A 151 2.52 28.05 -1.23
N VAL A 152 2.06 28.66 -0.14
CA VAL A 152 0.71 28.45 0.42
C VAL A 152 -0.15 29.69 0.16
N PRO A 153 -1.30 29.57 -0.54
CA PRO A 153 -2.21 30.70 -0.74
C PRO A 153 -2.66 31.34 0.58
N SER A 154 -2.87 32.67 0.59
CA SER A 154 -3.23 33.42 1.79
C SER A 154 -4.50 32.90 2.46
N GLU A 155 -5.49 32.49 1.67
CA GLU A 155 -6.79 31.98 2.15
C GLU A 155 -6.60 30.63 2.87
N VAL A 156 -5.76 29.76 2.31
CA VAL A 156 -5.39 28.47 2.91
C VAL A 156 -4.63 28.71 4.21
N SER A 157 -3.63 29.61 4.21
CA SER A 157 -2.88 29.98 5.41
C SER A 157 -3.79 30.52 6.52
N LYS A 158 -4.71 31.43 6.20
CA LYS A 158 -5.70 31.96 7.16
C LYS A 158 -6.58 30.86 7.74
N LYS A 159 -7.06 29.94 6.92
CA LYS A 159 -7.89 28.80 7.35
C LYS A 159 -7.12 27.88 8.29
N VAL A 160 -5.85 27.59 7.99
CA VAL A 160 -4.97 26.82 8.88
C VAL A 160 -4.75 27.53 10.22
N SER A 161 -4.41 28.82 10.20
CA SER A 161 -4.24 29.61 11.42
C SER A 161 -5.52 29.65 12.27
N TYR A 162 -6.69 29.79 11.62
CA TYR A 162 -7.98 29.73 12.30
C TYR A 162 -8.16 28.41 13.07
N PHE A 163 -7.96 27.27 12.40
CA PHE A 163 -8.06 25.97 13.06
C PHE A 163 -7.04 25.76 14.19
N LEU A 164 -5.81 26.30 14.05
CA LEU A 164 -4.80 26.25 15.11
C LEU A 164 -5.17 27.11 16.33
N SER A 165 -5.93 28.19 16.13
CA SER A 165 -6.35 29.12 17.19
C SER A 165 -7.69 28.78 17.85
N SER A 166 -8.51 27.93 17.23
CA SER A 166 -9.86 27.60 17.71
C SER A 166 -9.81 26.66 18.95
N PRO A 167 -10.45 27.03 20.08
CA PRO A 167 -10.45 26.23 21.32
C PRO A 167 -11.20 24.88 21.27
N SER A 168 -11.73 24.48 20.12
CA SER A 168 -12.61 23.31 19.98
C SER A 168 -11.85 22.09 19.45
N SER A 169 -11.16 21.39 20.33
CA SER A 169 -10.96 19.92 20.24
C SER A 169 -10.74 19.28 21.63
N HIS A 170 -11.38 19.83 22.67
CA HIS A 170 -11.67 19.07 23.88
C HIS A 170 -12.84 18.12 23.59
N GLU A 171 -12.52 16.94 23.08
CA GLU A 171 -13.07 15.63 23.48
C GLU A 171 -12.58 14.58 22.47
N THR A 172 -11.82 13.61 23.00
CA THR A 172 -11.19 12.46 22.33
C THR A 172 -9.99 12.77 21.43
N THR A 173 -8.80 12.45 21.96
CA THR A 173 -7.56 12.03 21.29
C THR A 173 -7.38 12.37 19.80
N THR A 174 -6.32 13.17 19.52
CA THR A 174 -5.56 13.21 18.25
C THR A 174 -6.29 13.65 16.99
N THR A 175 -6.59 14.94 16.85
CA THR A 175 -6.64 15.57 15.51
C THR A 175 -5.99 16.96 15.54
N LYS A 176 -4.78 17.05 14.96
CA LYS A 176 -4.22 18.30 14.41
C LYS A 176 -5.25 18.95 13.46
N PRO A 177 -5.21 20.29 13.23
CA PRO A 177 -6.15 21.02 12.39
C PRO A 177 -6.55 20.23 11.14
N SER A 178 -7.87 20.08 11.00
CA SER A 178 -8.58 19.07 10.22
C SER A 178 -8.15 19.07 8.74
N PHE A 179 -7.19 18.23 8.37
CA PHE A 179 -7.00 17.81 6.96
C PHE A 179 -8.16 16.92 6.47
N LEU A 180 -9.10 16.61 7.37
CA LEU A 180 -10.43 16.09 7.05
C LEU A 180 -11.33 17.16 6.40
N ASP A 181 -10.97 18.43 6.50
CA ASP A 181 -11.60 19.50 5.76
C ASP A 181 -11.25 19.34 4.28
N LYS A 182 -12.28 19.10 3.46
CA LYS A 182 -12.10 18.79 2.04
C LYS A 182 -11.44 19.92 1.25
N GLU A 183 -11.54 21.17 1.69
CA GLU A 183 -10.89 22.29 1.01
C GLU A 183 -9.40 22.33 1.33
N LEU A 184 -9.03 22.12 2.60
CA LEU A 184 -7.63 21.98 3.01
C LEU A 184 -6.97 20.77 2.36
N GLU A 185 -7.64 19.61 2.34
CA GLU A 185 -7.13 18.40 1.65
C GLU A 185 -6.82 18.71 0.18
N ARG A 186 -7.79 19.30 -0.55
CA ARG A 186 -7.61 19.66 -1.96
C ARG A 186 -6.50 20.68 -2.17
N ALA A 187 -6.41 21.69 -1.31
CA ALA A 187 -5.37 22.70 -1.38
C ALA A 187 -3.98 22.08 -1.23
N PHE A 188 -3.79 21.21 -0.23
CA PHE A 188 -2.48 20.56 0.00
C PHE A 188 -2.16 19.48 -1.02
N VAL A 189 -3.16 18.80 -1.60
CA VAL A 189 -2.94 17.95 -2.79
C VAL A 189 -2.42 18.78 -3.97
N GLN A 190 -2.94 19.99 -4.17
CA GLN A 190 -2.44 20.87 -5.22
C GLN A 190 -1.05 21.43 -4.91
N ILE A 191 -0.79 21.85 -3.66
CA ILE A 191 0.52 22.36 -3.20
C ILE A 191 1.60 21.28 -3.35
N SER A 192 1.29 20.03 -3.00
CA SER A 192 2.23 18.90 -3.05
C SER A 192 2.32 18.22 -4.43
N LYS A 193 1.58 18.70 -5.44
CA LYS A 193 1.45 18.03 -6.75
C LYS A 193 2.79 17.73 -7.42
N GLN A 194 3.69 18.71 -7.48
CA GLN A 194 5.00 18.54 -8.12
C GLN A 194 5.88 17.53 -7.38
N LEU A 195 5.86 17.58 -6.04
CA LEU A 195 6.54 16.59 -5.22
C LEU A 195 5.95 15.19 -5.49
N PHE A 196 4.63 15.07 -5.50
CA PHE A 196 3.92 13.81 -5.76
C PHE A 196 4.29 13.20 -7.10
N GLU A 197 4.24 13.98 -8.18
CA GLU A 197 4.62 13.54 -9.54
C GLU A 197 6.07 13.05 -9.60
N LYS A 198 6.97 13.70 -8.84
CA LYS A 198 8.38 13.34 -8.77
C LYS A 198 8.65 12.08 -7.94
N VAL A 199 8.10 12.00 -6.72
CA VAL A 199 8.52 10.98 -5.73
C VAL A 199 7.57 9.79 -5.64
N ASN A 200 6.27 9.95 -5.91
CA ASN A 200 5.29 8.90 -5.63
C ASN A 200 4.53 8.38 -6.86
N GLU A 201 4.17 9.23 -7.82
CA GLU A 201 3.39 8.83 -9.01
C GLU A 201 3.94 7.60 -9.75
N PRO A 202 5.27 7.40 -9.88
CA PRO A 202 5.82 6.17 -10.48
C PRO A 202 5.45 4.87 -9.75
N SER A 203 5.05 4.95 -8.47
CA SER A 203 4.63 3.79 -7.66
C SER A 203 3.17 3.34 -7.91
N LEU A 204 2.39 4.05 -8.73
CA LEU A 204 0.93 3.85 -8.75
C LEU A 204 0.37 2.97 -9.87
N LEU A 205 1.21 2.46 -10.78
CA LEU A 205 0.73 1.66 -11.91
C LEU A 205 -0.09 0.44 -11.46
N ALA A 206 0.41 -0.36 -10.51
CA ALA A 206 -0.30 -1.51 -9.97
C ALA A 206 -1.63 -1.10 -9.32
N SER A 207 -1.62 -0.09 -8.45
CA SER A 207 -2.83 0.37 -7.77
C SER A 207 -3.91 0.83 -8.76
N LYS A 208 -3.52 1.56 -9.82
CA LYS A 208 -4.43 2.06 -10.87
C LYS A 208 -4.99 0.95 -11.76
N ARG A 209 -4.22 -0.10 -12.02
CA ARG A 209 -4.58 -1.15 -12.99
C ARG A 209 -5.11 -2.43 -12.34
N ILE A 210 -4.80 -2.72 -11.08
CA ILE A 210 -5.11 -3.98 -10.38
C ILE A 210 -6.11 -3.77 -9.22
N GLY A 211 -6.03 -2.63 -8.51
CA GLY A 211 -6.84 -2.36 -7.33
C GLY A 211 -6.11 -2.64 -6.01
N ASN A 212 -6.86 -2.87 -4.93
CA ASN A 212 -6.29 -3.07 -3.59
C ASN A 212 -5.92 -4.54 -3.36
N LEU A 213 -4.65 -4.80 -3.08
CA LEU A 213 -4.09 -6.12 -2.76
C LEU A 213 -3.92 -6.34 -1.25
N ALA A 214 -4.60 -5.55 -0.41
CA ALA A 214 -4.47 -5.54 1.05
C ALA A 214 -3.00 -5.59 1.52
N THR A 215 -2.50 -6.72 2.04
CA THR A 215 -1.11 -6.86 2.50
C THR A 215 -0.09 -6.66 1.38
N GLY A 216 -0.46 -6.99 0.13
CA GLY A 216 0.37 -6.81 -1.06
C GLY A 216 0.34 -5.39 -1.65
N SER A 217 -0.50 -4.48 -1.16
CA SER A 217 -0.70 -3.16 -1.80
C SER A 217 0.55 -2.28 -1.77
N LEU A 218 1.20 -2.13 -0.62
CA LEU A 218 2.44 -1.36 -0.52
C LEU A 218 3.53 -1.95 -1.42
N TRP A 219 3.65 -3.28 -1.44
CA TRP A 219 4.68 -3.98 -2.18
C TRP A 219 4.45 -3.98 -3.68
N SER A 220 3.20 -3.99 -4.15
CA SER A 220 2.89 -3.81 -5.56
C SER A 220 3.10 -2.36 -6.02
N CYS A 221 2.94 -1.38 -5.13
CA CYS A 221 3.37 -0.01 -5.37
C CYS A 221 4.90 0.10 -5.48
N LEU A 222 5.64 -0.56 -4.58
CA LEU A 222 7.10 -0.66 -4.71
C LEU A 222 7.50 -1.33 -6.03
N TYR A 223 6.88 -2.45 -6.40
CA TYR A 223 7.15 -3.13 -7.67
C TYR A 223 6.88 -2.21 -8.87
N SER A 224 5.79 -1.43 -8.84
CA SER A 224 5.48 -0.43 -9.88
C SER A 224 6.57 0.62 -9.99
N LEU A 225 7.04 1.13 -8.86
CA LEU A 225 8.14 2.09 -8.80
C LEU A 225 9.40 1.47 -9.42
N LEU A 226 9.80 0.28 -8.99
CA LEU A 226 11.01 -0.39 -9.50
C LEU A 226 10.93 -0.68 -11.00
N ALA A 227 9.74 -1.02 -11.50
CA ALA A 227 9.50 -1.26 -12.92
C ALA A 227 9.46 0.03 -13.76
N SER A 228 9.26 1.20 -13.14
CA SER A 228 9.01 2.46 -13.83
C SER A 228 10.24 3.00 -14.59
N PRO A 229 10.04 3.69 -15.74
CA PRO A 229 11.12 4.38 -16.44
C PRO A 229 11.84 5.40 -15.57
N GLN A 230 11.12 6.11 -14.69
CA GLN A 230 11.66 7.13 -13.80
C GLN A 230 12.65 6.54 -12.80
N PHE A 231 12.36 5.35 -12.26
CA PHE A 231 13.28 4.65 -11.37
C PHE A 231 14.51 4.17 -12.15
N ARG A 232 14.32 3.54 -13.31
CA ARG A 232 15.41 3.03 -14.16
C ARG A 232 16.38 4.12 -14.61
N GLN A 233 15.88 5.31 -14.96
CA GLN A 233 16.75 6.45 -15.31
C GLN A 233 17.66 6.89 -14.14
N LYS A 234 17.23 6.68 -12.90
CA LYS A 234 18.04 6.97 -11.71
C LYS A 234 18.90 5.76 -11.29
N LEU A 235 18.60 4.58 -11.80
CA LEU A 235 19.35 3.33 -11.62
C LEU A 235 20.59 3.36 -12.54
N GLY A 236 21.68 3.98 -12.09
CA GLY A 236 22.94 4.08 -12.86
C GLY A 236 23.60 5.47 -12.86
N GLY A 237 22.93 6.49 -12.30
CA GLY A 237 23.50 7.83 -12.15
C GLY A 237 24.46 7.96 -10.96
N LYS A 238 25.72 8.27 -11.27
CA LYS A 238 26.90 8.58 -10.42
C LYS A 238 27.46 7.45 -9.54
N GLN A 239 28.78 7.25 -9.69
CA GLN A 239 29.65 6.56 -8.74
C GLN A 239 29.36 7.05 -7.32
N GLY A 240 29.37 6.12 -6.36
CA GLY A 240 29.64 6.48 -4.97
C GLY A 240 31.01 7.15 -4.91
N GLY A 241 31.04 8.47 -5.05
CA GLY A 241 32.00 9.26 -4.31
C GLY A 241 31.57 9.19 -2.85
N GLU A 242 32.54 9.02 -1.96
CA GLU A 242 32.38 9.20 -0.53
C GLU A 242 31.47 10.40 -0.25
N THR A 243 30.21 10.15 0.13
CA THR A 243 29.38 11.20 0.68
C THR A 243 29.82 11.36 2.13
N ASN A 244 30.94 12.06 2.31
CA ASN A 244 31.22 12.76 3.55
C ASN A 244 29.92 13.48 3.92
N GLY A 245 29.38 13.12 5.08
CA GLY A 245 27.96 13.26 5.42
C GLY A 245 27.32 14.58 5.02
N VAL A 246 26.01 14.48 4.74
CA VAL A 246 25.05 15.52 4.33
C VAL A 246 24.66 15.43 2.83
N GLY A 247 23.65 14.60 2.53
CA GLY A 247 22.93 14.59 1.25
C GLY A 247 23.59 13.71 0.18
N GLY A 248 22.86 12.71 -0.31
CA GLY A 248 23.36 11.77 -1.34
C GLY A 248 22.80 10.34 -1.21
N GLU A 249 22.17 10.04 -0.08
CA GLU A 249 21.44 8.79 0.13
C GLU A 249 20.15 8.77 -0.70
N ARG A 250 20.06 7.85 -1.67
CA ARG A 250 18.84 7.63 -2.46
C ARG A 250 17.83 6.84 -1.62
N ARG A 251 16.92 7.55 -0.97
CA ARG A 251 15.94 6.97 -0.04
C ARG A 251 14.59 6.72 -0.71
N ILE A 252 14.01 5.56 -0.41
CA ILE A 252 12.60 5.25 -0.69
C ILE A 252 11.82 5.26 0.61
N LEU A 253 10.91 6.22 0.79
CA LEU A 253 10.04 6.31 1.96
C LEU A 253 8.83 5.37 1.80
N MET A 254 8.54 4.56 2.80
CA MET A 254 7.54 3.50 2.76
C MET A 254 6.54 3.65 3.89
N PHE A 255 5.23 3.68 3.57
CA PHE A 255 4.18 3.67 4.58
C PHE A 255 3.27 2.46 4.44
N SER A 256 3.26 1.60 5.45
CA SER A 256 2.34 0.47 5.57
C SER A 256 1.20 0.81 6.52
N TYR A 257 -0.01 0.40 6.17
CA TYR A 257 -1.21 0.57 6.98
C TYR A 257 -2.06 -0.70 6.92
N GLY A 258 -2.63 -1.08 8.05
CA GLY A 258 -3.69 -2.07 8.16
C GLY A 258 -4.70 -1.63 9.21
N SER A 259 -5.98 -1.72 8.89
CA SER A 259 -7.10 -1.39 9.79
C SER A 259 -7.16 -2.28 11.03
N GLY A 260 -7.77 -1.78 12.09
CA GLY A 260 -7.79 -2.42 13.42
C GLY A 260 -7.02 -1.75 14.56
N ALA A 261 -6.06 -0.84 14.41
CA ALA A 261 -5.23 -0.48 13.26
C ALA A 261 -3.75 -0.44 13.66
N SER A 262 -2.89 -0.81 12.71
CA SER A 262 -1.43 -0.83 12.84
C SER A 262 -0.79 -0.21 11.60
N ALA A 263 0.17 0.67 11.81
CA ALA A 263 0.91 1.32 10.74
C ALA A 263 2.40 1.35 11.00
N SER A 264 3.16 1.48 9.91
CA SER A 264 4.58 1.75 9.98
C SER A 264 5.05 2.68 8.87
N LEU A 265 5.82 3.71 9.24
CA LEU A 265 6.63 4.49 8.31
C LEU A 265 8.09 4.07 8.45
N PHE A 266 8.69 3.66 7.36
CA PHE A 266 10.09 3.23 7.30
C PHE A 266 10.73 3.62 5.98
N SER A 267 12.02 3.37 5.82
CA SER A 267 12.70 3.68 4.57
C SER A 267 13.69 2.61 4.12
N PHE A 268 13.92 2.56 2.82
CA PHE A 268 15.01 1.84 2.18
C PHE A 268 16.06 2.82 1.67
N LEU A 269 17.33 2.41 1.74
CA LEU A 269 18.41 3.00 0.94
C LEU A 269 18.63 2.18 -0.32
N LEU A 270 18.72 2.88 -1.45
CA LEU A 270 19.04 2.32 -2.74
C LEU A 270 20.56 2.33 -2.97
N TYR A 271 21.14 1.13 -2.99
CA TYR A 271 22.52 0.89 -3.35
C TYR A 271 22.67 0.62 -4.86
N LYS A 272 23.90 0.74 -5.35
CA LYS A 272 24.21 0.40 -6.75
C LYS A 272 23.97 -1.10 -6.97
N THR A 273 23.33 -1.43 -8.07
CA THR A 273 23.09 -2.81 -8.53
C THR A 273 23.50 -2.92 -9.99
N ASP A 274 23.75 -4.15 -10.44
CA ASP A 274 23.88 -4.45 -11.86
C ASP A 274 22.54 -4.17 -12.56
N THR A 275 22.57 -3.38 -13.64
CA THR A 275 21.38 -2.96 -14.36
C THR A 275 20.80 -4.09 -15.22
N GLU A 276 21.63 -5.01 -15.71
CA GLU A 276 21.17 -6.14 -16.52
C GLU A 276 20.40 -7.16 -15.66
N GLU A 277 20.93 -7.52 -14.49
CA GLU A 277 20.24 -8.40 -13.53
C GLU A 277 18.93 -7.77 -13.03
N PHE A 278 18.96 -6.45 -12.79
CA PHE A 278 17.76 -5.70 -12.42
C PHE A 278 16.71 -5.74 -13.52
N ASP A 279 17.08 -5.45 -14.78
CA ASP A 279 16.15 -5.44 -15.90
C ASP A 279 15.51 -6.81 -16.15
N GLN A 280 16.28 -7.89 -15.98
CA GLN A 280 15.77 -9.28 -16.04
C GLN A 280 14.79 -9.62 -14.91
N SER A 281 14.89 -8.95 -13.76
CA SER A 281 14.02 -9.15 -12.60
C SER A 281 12.67 -8.44 -12.70
N PHE A 282 12.57 -7.41 -13.55
CA PHE A 282 11.34 -6.64 -13.78
C PHE A 282 10.88 -6.62 -15.26
N PRO A 283 10.74 -7.77 -15.95
CA PRO A 283 10.42 -7.76 -17.36
C PRO A 283 8.94 -7.42 -17.56
N SER A 284 8.71 -6.32 -18.28
CA SER A 284 7.45 -6.03 -18.98
C SER A 284 6.17 -6.02 -18.10
N PHE A 285 6.24 -5.36 -16.93
CA PHE A 285 5.07 -5.25 -16.04
C PHE A 285 3.83 -4.67 -16.75
N GLU A 286 4.01 -3.59 -17.52
CA GLU A 286 2.93 -3.00 -18.33
C GLU A 286 2.36 -4.00 -19.34
N ARG A 287 3.23 -4.71 -20.07
CA ARG A 287 2.80 -5.76 -21.02
C ARG A 287 1.97 -6.85 -20.35
N ARG A 288 2.36 -7.29 -19.14
CA ARG A 288 1.56 -8.26 -18.36
C ARG A 288 0.18 -7.70 -18.01
N LEU A 289 0.09 -6.42 -17.67
CA LEU A 289 -1.18 -5.75 -17.37
C LEU A 289 -2.06 -5.57 -18.61
N ASP A 290 -1.45 -5.33 -19.77
CA ASP A 290 -2.12 -5.13 -21.06
C ASP A 290 -2.62 -6.44 -21.67
N ASN A 291 -1.93 -7.55 -21.39
CA ASN A 291 -2.36 -8.89 -21.82
C ASN A 291 -3.54 -9.44 -21.01
N ARG A 292 -4.02 -8.73 -19.97
CA ARG A 292 -5.17 -9.19 -19.19
C ARG A 292 -6.46 -9.14 -20.00
N LYS A 293 -7.34 -10.08 -19.73
CA LYS A 293 -8.66 -10.14 -20.37
C LYS A 293 -9.67 -9.25 -19.65
N GLN A 294 -10.18 -8.24 -20.37
CA GLN A 294 -11.26 -7.41 -19.88
C GLN A 294 -12.58 -8.20 -19.85
N LEU A 295 -13.33 -8.04 -18.76
CA LEU A 295 -14.69 -8.56 -18.62
C LEU A 295 -15.69 -7.41 -18.67
N SER A 296 -16.88 -7.67 -19.20
CA SER A 296 -18.01 -6.75 -19.02
C SER A 296 -18.43 -6.74 -17.54
N PRO A 297 -18.99 -5.63 -17.02
CA PRO A 297 -19.48 -5.58 -15.63
C PRO A 297 -20.42 -6.73 -15.28
N ALA A 298 -21.36 -7.08 -16.17
CA ALA A 298 -22.26 -8.21 -15.98
C ALA A 298 -21.54 -9.57 -15.87
N SER A 299 -20.46 -9.78 -16.63
CA SER A 299 -19.66 -11.01 -16.54
C SER A 299 -18.82 -11.04 -15.26
N PHE A 300 -18.30 -9.89 -14.83
CA PHE A 300 -17.58 -9.75 -13.57
C PHE A 300 -18.48 -10.09 -12.38
N PHE A 301 -19.70 -9.52 -12.31
CA PHE A 301 -20.63 -9.82 -11.22
C PHE A 301 -21.04 -11.29 -11.18
N ARG A 302 -21.29 -11.93 -12.33
CA ARG A 302 -21.56 -13.38 -12.37
C ARG A 302 -20.43 -14.23 -11.79
N LEU A 303 -19.17 -13.85 -12.02
CA LEU A 303 -18.02 -14.54 -11.42
C LEU A 303 -17.95 -14.31 -9.90
N PHE A 304 -18.25 -13.08 -9.48
CA PHE A 304 -18.27 -12.68 -8.07
C PHE A 304 -19.34 -13.46 -7.30
N ASP A 305 -20.58 -13.46 -7.80
CA ASP A 305 -21.71 -14.19 -7.22
C ASP A 305 -21.42 -15.70 -7.14
N GLY A 306 -20.77 -16.26 -8.19
CA GLY A 306 -20.36 -17.66 -8.21
C GLY A 306 -19.27 -17.98 -7.16
N ALA A 307 -18.35 -17.05 -6.90
CA ALA A 307 -17.36 -17.18 -5.84
C ALA A 307 -18.02 -17.11 -4.46
N GLU A 308 -18.95 -16.17 -4.24
CA GLU A 308 -19.72 -16.05 -3.00
C GLU A 308 -20.47 -17.35 -2.68
N GLN A 309 -21.26 -17.86 -3.63
CA GLN A 309 -21.99 -19.11 -3.47
C GLN A 309 -21.07 -20.30 -3.19
N ALA A 310 -19.86 -20.33 -3.76
CA ALA A 310 -18.89 -21.38 -3.48
C ALA A 310 -18.34 -21.28 -2.05
N ILE A 311 -18.11 -20.07 -1.53
CA ILE A 311 -17.65 -19.83 -0.16
C ILE A 311 -18.78 -20.18 0.84
N GLU A 312 -20.01 -19.75 0.59
CA GLU A 312 -21.17 -20.06 1.44
C GLU A 312 -21.36 -21.57 1.59
N LYS A 313 -21.35 -22.31 0.47
CA LYS A 313 -21.45 -23.78 0.49
C LYS A 313 -20.31 -24.46 1.24
N LEU A 314 -19.10 -23.88 1.28
CA LEU A 314 -17.98 -24.39 2.08
C LEU A 314 -18.16 -24.14 3.58
N GLY A 315 -18.95 -23.12 3.94
CA GLY A 315 -19.26 -22.73 5.31
C GLY A 315 -20.42 -23.50 5.93
N GLU A 316 -21.33 -24.06 5.13
CA GLU A 316 -22.45 -24.87 5.60
C GLU A 316 -21.97 -26.14 6.33
N GLU A 317 -21.90 -26.09 7.65
CA GLU A 317 -21.85 -27.28 8.49
C GLU A 317 -23.26 -27.87 8.58
N LYS A 318 -23.56 -28.92 7.81
CA LYS A 318 -24.81 -29.68 8.03
C LYS A 318 -24.74 -30.35 9.40
N GLU A 319 -25.81 -30.22 10.20
CA GLU A 319 -26.00 -30.74 11.57
C GLU A 319 -25.66 -32.24 11.78
N ASN A 320 -25.41 -33.00 10.72
CA ASN A 320 -25.13 -34.44 10.78
C ASN A 320 -23.67 -34.83 10.47
N GLY A 321 -22.69 -33.91 10.59
CA GLY A 321 -21.25 -34.25 10.52
C GLY A 321 -20.76 -34.79 9.16
N LYS A 322 -21.59 -34.72 8.12
CA LYS A 322 -21.27 -35.08 6.73
C LYS A 322 -21.49 -33.87 5.84
N GLY A 323 -20.56 -32.92 5.88
CA GLY A 323 -20.50 -31.83 4.92
C GLY A 323 -20.20 -32.40 3.53
N ASN A 324 -21.21 -32.42 2.65
CA ASN A 324 -21.03 -32.83 1.27
C ASN A 324 -20.67 -31.61 0.40
N LEU A 325 -19.40 -31.22 0.46
CA LEU A 325 -18.68 -30.76 -0.74
C LEU A 325 -17.56 -31.76 -1.00
N CYS A 326 -17.95 -32.92 -1.50
CA CYS A 326 -17.07 -33.79 -2.26
C CYS A 326 -17.30 -33.44 -3.73
N GLY A 327 -16.42 -32.64 -4.35
CA GLY A 327 -16.60 -32.23 -5.75
C GLY A 327 -15.46 -31.37 -6.29
N GLU A 328 -15.19 -31.47 -7.59
CA GLU A 328 -14.19 -30.66 -8.30
C GLU A 328 -14.59 -29.17 -8.22
N LEU A 329 -13.70 -28.35 -7.68
CA LEU A 329 -13.85 -26.90 -7.59
C LEU A 329 -12.60 -26.28 -8.21
N PRO A 330 -12.72 -25.35 -9.17
CA PRO A 330 -13.92 -24.59 -9.51
C PRO A 330 -14.92 -25.30 -10.44
N VAL A 331 -16.20 -24.91 -10.34
CA VAL A 331 -17.31 -25.30 -11.25
C VAL A 331 -16.99 -25.00 -12.73
N HIS A 332 -16.04 -24.09 -12.95
CA HIS A 332 -15.45 -23.79 -14.24
C HIS A 332 -13.94 -23.92 -14.09
N GLY A 333 -13.37 -25.07 -14.47
CA GLY A 333 -11.92 -25.30 -14.52
C GLY A 333 -11.15 -24.17 -15.24
N PRO A 334 -9.81 -24.16 -15.17
CA PRO A 334 -9.01 -23.08 -15.71
C PRO A 334 -9.29 -22.89 -17.20
N LYS A 335 -9.57 -21.66 -17.61
CA LYS A 335 -9.90 -21.31 -19.00
C LYS A 335 -8.68 -20.75 -19.71
N LYS A 336 -8.40 -21.25 -20.91
CA LYS A 336 -7.38 -20.67 -21.81
C LYS A 336 -7.65 -19.16 -22.00
N GLY A 337 -6.59 -18.35 -21.86
CA GLY A 337 -6.68 -16.88 -21.93
C GLY A 337 -7.10 -16.19 -20.63
N PHE A 338 -7.27 -16.94 -19.54
CA PHE A 338 -7.33 -16.41 -18.16
C PHE A 338 -6.19 -16.93 -17.29
N PHE A 339 -5.67 -18.11 -17.62
CA PHE A 339 -4.50 -18.72 -16.99
C PHE A 339 -3.37 -18.85 -18.01
N GLU A 340 -2.15 -18.60 -17.56
CA GLU A 340 -0.92 -18.85 -18.29
C GLU A 340 -0.35 -20.22 -17.94
N PRO A 341 0.40 -20.88 -18.84
CA PRO A 341 1.06 -22.15 -18.54
C PRO A 341 1.91 -22.05 -17.26
N GLY A 342 1.68 -22.97 -16.32
CA GLY A 342 2.36 -23.01 -15.03
C GLY A 342 1.64 -22.32 -13.87
N ASP A 343 0.57 -21.55 -14.13
CA ASP A 343 -0.26 -20.97 -13.07
C ASP A 343 -0.90 -22.06 -12.23
N TRP A 344 -0.86 -21.90 -10.91
CA TRP A 344 -1.56 -22.79 -9.98
C TRP A 344 -3.03 -22.40 -9.86
N PHE A 345 -3.91 -23.40 -9.88
CA PHE A 345 -5.33 -23.22 -9.62
C PHE A 345 -5.84 -24.25 -8.60
N LEU A 346 -6.89 -23.88 -7.86
CA LEU A 346 -7.60 -24.81 -6.98
C LEU A 346 -8.29 -25.86 -7.87
N LYS A 347 -8.03 -27.14 -7.67
CA LYS A 347 -8.62 -28.25 -8.46
C LYS A 347 -9.82 -28.88 -7.76
N ARG A 348 -9.74 -29.03 -6.44
CA ARG A 348 -10.75 -29.71 -5.63
C ARG A 348 -10.70 -29.27 -4.19
N VAL A 349 -11.86 -29.23 -3.56
CA VAL A 349 -12.00 -29.27 -2.10
C VAL A 349 -12.78 -30.54 -1.76
N ASP A 350 -12.30 -31.33 -0.80
CA ASP A 350 -13.01 -32.54 -0.39
C ASP A 350 -13.85 -32.32 0.87
N SER A 351 -14.58 -33.37 1.28
CA SER A 351 -15.47 -33.35 2.44
C SER A 351 -14.78 -33.08 3.78
N GLN A 352 -13.44 -33.18 3.83
CA GLN A 352 -12.62 -32.82 4.99
C GLN A 352 -12.01 -31.41 4.86
N LYS A 353 -12.52 -30.59 3.93
CA LYS A 353 -12.04 -29.23 3.63
C LYS A 353 -10.57 -29.21 3.14
N ARG A 354 -10.00 -30.33 2.70
CA ARG A 354 -8.64 -30.40 2.14
C ARG A 354 -8.65 -29.86 0.71
N ARG A 355 -7.67 -29.01 0.38
CA ARG A 355 -7.56 -28.35 -0.93
C ARG A 355 -6.49 -29.02 -1.79
N ALA A 356 -6.85 -29.41 -3.01
CA ALA A 356 -5.91 -29.90 -4.00
C ALA A 356 -5.69 -28.82 -5.07
N TYR A 357 -4.44 -28.64 -5.50
CA TYR A 357 -4.03 -27.67 -6.50
C TYR A 357 -3.35 -28.36 -7.68
N GLU A 358 -3.45 -27.76 -8.85
CA GLU A 358 -2.82 -28.25 -10.08
C GLU A 358 -2.26 -27.07 -10.88
N LYS A 359 -1.23 -27.33 -11.69
CA LYS A 359 -0.69 -26.35 -12.62
C LYS A 359 -1.48 -26.38 -13.92
N PHE A 360 -1.87 -25.22 -14.42
CA PHE A 360 -2.50 -25.11 -15.72
C PHE A 360 -1.50 -25.45 -16.82
N MET A 361 -1.82 -26.48 -17.60
CA MET A 361 -1.10 -26.87 -18.80
C MET A 361 -2.12 -26.91 -19.95
N PRO A 362 -1.99 -26.08 -21.00
CA PRO A 362 -2.91 -26.15 -22.14
C PRO A 362 -2.79 -27.52 -22.81
N ALA A 363 -3.92 -28.15 -23.14
CA ALA A 363 -3.92 -29.43 -23.86
C ALA A 363 -3.22 -29.29 -25.22
N GLY A 364 -2.19 -30.10 -25.47
CA GLY A 364 -1.44 -30.15 -26.74
C GLY A 364 -0.12 -29.36 -26.80
N SER A 365 0.53 -29.09 -25.66
CA SER A 365 1.92 -28.59 -25.62
C SER A 365 2.94 -29.71 -25.75
#